data_AF-A0A535QCD3-F1
#
_entry.id   AF-A0A535QCD3-F1
#
_cell.length_a   1.000
_cell.length_b   1.000
_cell.length_c   1.000
_cell.angle_alpha   90.00
_cell.angle_beta   90.00
_cell.angle_gamma   90.00
#
_symmetry.space_group_name_H-M   'P 1'
#
loop_
_entity.id
_entity.type
_entity.pdbx_description
1 polymer ?
#
loop_
_entity_poly.entity_id
_entity_poly.type
_entity_poly.pdbx_seq_one_letter_code
_entity_poly.pdbx_strand_id
1 'polypeptide(L)'
;MGLEPARKARESGSVNARAVIAIGLGAALTACALPSNPWFLAALHPRLLVANAQRVPILAELKVDFGQPVDPQVVKVRITPAATTVSRWAGNQLFVAPVGHWATATDYAIRIAAFQDHRHNVQIKGWQASFRTQPALTAALFLDGHPVTGQAVVGGSASILTVAFPLAMQPAAVQLTVDGKPLGASAMGWQADRQRISLPLDGFAPGSTVRLSVDEGRSDQGDLLTAASSVTITTAVLEPSNPTSGVASGFVAPHPLQIVVENSGPARPQVGLQGADMVFEYISEYSITRMTAVYFNTVPPLIGPVRSCRMVNIPLTFAFGAITMCSGASDGTLGQLWHQHVPVVINDYDRGGHFFRSSARLAPHNLYTSSDRALRLRTEMPGIVGAALLVDPAHDDLALGEPAGAPQVPLHAVSYRYDDGRKLYLRFDHGSPFLDAATRGQLAVKTVVVVHVPFRDAGWVEDTNGGAHSIIYDLAGQGPAELYSDGRLIKATWHMSQGVPIYFTDASGRFIHLNAGLTWIHLVGNGQSH
;
A
#
# COMPACT_ATOMS: atom_id res chain seq x y z
N MET A 1 55.46 -11.38 5.22
CA MET A 1 56.08 -12.71 5.06
C MET A 1 55.74 -13.17 3.64
N GLY A 2 56.73 -13.09 2.73
CA GLY A 2 56.74 -13.46 1.30
C GLY A 2 55.90 -12.58 0.35
N LEU A 3 56.38 -11.74 -0.59
CA LEU A 3 57.65 -11.59 -1.33
C LEU A 3 58.10 -12.91 -1.99
N GLU A 4 58.21 -13.10 -3.31
CA GLU A 4 58.67 -12.22 -4.38
C GLU A 4 58.17 -12.68 -5.79
N PRO A 5 58.41 -11.88 -6.85
CA PRO A 5 57.83 -11.99 -8.20
C PRO A 5 58.87 -12.35 -9.31
N ALA A 6 58.44 -12.09 -10.56
CA ALA A 6 59.21 -11.79 -11.79
C ALA A 6 59.46 -12.92 -12.81
N ARG A 7 59.08 -12.64 -14.07
CA ARG A 7 60.06 -12.27 -15.11
C ARG A 7 59.39 -11.79 -16.42
N LYS A 8 59.81 -10.59 -16.85
CA LYS A 8 59.85 -10.12 -18.24
C LYS A 8 60.95 -10.87 -19.00
N ALA A 9 60.75 -11.06 -20.30
CA ALA A 9 61.84 -11.09 -21.28
C ALA A 9 61.42 -10.33 -22.54
N ARG A 10 62.36 -9.51 -23.02
CA ARG A 10 62.29 -8.58 -24.15
C ARG A 10 63.60 -8.81 -24.90
N GLU A 11 63.56 -9.06 -26.20
CA GLU A 11 64.68 -8.99 -27.16
C GLU A 11 64.02 -8.86 -28.55
N SER A 12 64.07 -7.71 -29.23
CA SER A 12 65.17 -7.09 -30.00
C SER A 12 65.55 -7.87 -31.27
N GLY A 13 65.42 -7.23 -32.43
CA GLY A 13 65.94 -7.73 -33.70
C GLY A 13 65.50 -6.86 -34.88
N SER A 14 66.46 -6.29 -35.59
CA SER A 14 66.35 -5.13 -36.48
C SER A 14 66.55 -5.47 -37.96
N VAL A 15 66.05 -4.59 -38.85
CA VAL A 15 66.73 -4.06 -40.07
C VAL A 15 66.61 -4.80 -41.45
N ASN A 16 66.02 -4.03 -42.40
CA ASN A 16 66.31 -3.77 -43.83
C ASN A 16 66.05 -4.73 -45.03
N ALA A 17 65.61 -4.02 -46.10
CA ALA A 17 65.82 -4.20 -47.56
C ALA A 17 64.93 -5.21 -48.32
N ARG A 18 64.00 -4.77 -49.19
CA ARG A 18 64.15 -4.32 -50.61
C ARG A 18 64.60 -5.42 -51.60
N ALA A 19 63.65 -5.85 -52.43
CA ALA A 19 63.76 -6.18 -53.87
C ALA A 19 62.30 -6.15 -54.40
N VAL A 20 61.82 -5.31 -55.32
CA VAL A 20 62.27 -4.85 -56.65
C VAL A 20 62.62 -6.01 -57.58
N ILE A 21 61.63 -6.42 -58.37
CA ILE A 21 61.81 -6.73 -59.78
C ILE A 21 60.74 -5.94 -60.55
N ALA A 22 61.22 -5.09 -61.44
CA ALA A 22 60.47 -4.34 -62.43
C ALA A 22 61.08 -4.68 -63.79
N ILE A 23 60.24 -5.03 -64.79
CA ILE A 23 60.40 -4.80 -66.24
C ILE A 23 58.95 -4.85 -66.76
N GLY A 24 58.30 -3.79 -67.28
CA GLY A 24 58.57 -3.09 -68.55
C GLY A 24 58.03 -3.94 -69.71
N LEU A 25 57.30 -3.54 -70.75
CA LEU A 25 56.89 -2.29 -71.41
C LEU A 25 55.66 -2.73 -72.25
N GLY A 26 54.62 -1.93 -72.48
CA GLY A 26 54.56 -1.15 -73.73
C GLY A 26 53.22 -1.27 -74.46
N ALA A 27 52.59 -0.11 -74.64
CA ALA A 27 51.71 0.31 -75.75
C ALA A 27 50.49 -0.55 -76.16
N ALA A 28 49.30 0.01 -75.94
CA ALA A 28 48.45 0.51 -77.04
C ALA A 28 47.27 1.31 -76.47
N LEU A 29 47.39 2.63 -76.52
CA LEU A 29 46.25 3.55 -76.52
C LEU A 29 45.44 3.26 -77.79
N THR A 30 44.39 2.46 -77.65
CA THR A 30 43.33 2.39 -78.66
C THR A 30 42.10 3.01 -78.02
N ALA A 31 41.83 4.24 -78.43
CA ALA A 31 40.56 4.91 -78.17
C ALA A 31 39.44 4.12 -78.87
N CYS A 32 38.82 3.18 -78.16
CA CYS A 32 37.46 2.79 -78.45
C CYS A 32 36.56 3.71 -77.63
N ALA A 33 36.02 4.73 -78.30
CA ALA A 33 34.87 5.47 -77.83
C ALA A 33 33.76 4.47 -77.49
N LEU A 34 33.63 4.13 -76.21
CA LEU A 34 32.36 3.64 -75.70
C LEU A 34 31.43 4.85 -75.66
N PRO A 35 30.25 4.78 -76.29
CA PRO A 35 29.33 5.89 -76.27
C PRO A 35 29.02 6.21 -74.81
N SER A 36 29.18 7.48 -74.44
CA SER A 36 28.50 8.06 -73.29
C SER A 36 27.01 7.81 -73.50
N ASN A 37 26.52 6.70 -72.97
CA ASN A 37 25.12 6.35 -73.01
C ASN A 37 24.55 6.84 -71.67
N PRO A 38 23.87 7.99 -71.60
CA PRO A 38 23.32 8.54 -70.36
C PRO A 38 22.08 7.76 -69.86
N TRP A 39 21.91 6.51 -70.30
CA TRP A 39 20.69 5.72 -70.14
C TRP A 39 20.79 4.62 -69.08
N PHE A 40 21.66 4.77 -68.07
CA PHE A 40 21.32 4.18 -66.77
C PHE A 40 20.22 5.04 -66.16
N LEU A 41 18.99 4.86 -66.69
CA LEU A 41 17.77 5.27 -65.99
C LEU A 41 17.90 4.69 -64.58
N ALA A 42 18.01 5.55 -63.58
CA ALA A 42 17.91 5.13 -62.19
C ALA A 42 16.61 4.33 -62.08
N ALA A 43 16.72 3.02 -61.88
CA ALA A 43 15.55 2.17 -61.85
C ALA A 43 14.80 2.43 -60.53
N LEU A 44 13.47 2.50 -60.60
CA LEU A 44 12.63 2.55 -59.40
C LEU A 44 12.94 1.33 -58.54
N HIS A 45 13.35 1.55 -57.29
CA HIS A 45 13.69 0.47 -56.37
C HIS A 45 13.07 0.75 -55.00
N PRO A 46 11.75 0.53 -54.85
CA PRO A 46 11.09 0.77 -53.58
C PRO A 46 11.63 -0.17 -52.51
N ARG A 47 11.89 0.37 -51.32
CA ARG A 47 12.37 -0.36 -50.16
C ARG A 47 11.56 0.03 -48.93
N LEU A 48 11.12 -0.98 -48.19
CA LEU A 48 10.55 -0.78 -46.87
C LEU A 48 11.71 -0.52 -45.90
N LEU A 49 11.74 0.67 -45.31
CA LEU A 49 12.72 1.06 -44.31
C LEU A 49 12.15 0.78 -42.93
N VAL A 50 12.47 -0.39 -42.40
CA VAL A 50 12.14 -0.82 -41.03
C VAL A 50 13.41 -1.34 -40.36
N ALA A 51 13.62 -0.99 -39.10
CA ALA A 51 14.81 -1.43 -38.36
C ALA A 51 14.83 -2.96 -38.18
N ASN A 52 13.67 -3.55 -37.91
CA ASN A 52 13.48 -4.99 -37.84
C ASN A 52 12.12 -5.38 -38.44
N ALA A 53 12.12 -5.95 -39.64
CA ALA A 53 10.89 -6.36 -40.33
C ALA A 53 10.13 -7.49 -39.60
N GLN A 54 10.75 -8.21 -38.67
CA GLN A 54 10.10 -9.29 -37.91
C GLN A 54 9.51 -8.82 -36.57
N ARG A 55 9.74 -7.55 -36.20
CA ARG A 55 9.26 -6.97 -34.94
C ARG A 55 9.07 -5.46 -35.08
N VAL A 56 8.05 -5.07 -35.83
CA VAL A 56 7.66 -3.67 -36.03
C VAL A 56 6.77 -3.20 -34.86
N PRO A 57 7.10 -2.09 -34.17
CA PRO A 57 6.26 -1.57 -33.10
C PRO A 57 4.83 -1.25 -33.56
N ILE A 58 3.85 -1.41 -32.68
CA ILE A 58 2.43 -1.25 -33.06
C ILE A 58 2.04 0.18 -33.47
N LEU A 59 2.82 1.19 -33.09
CA LEU A 59 2.62 2.59 -33.52
C LEU A 59 3.61 3.03 -34.61
N ALA A 60 4.41 2.11 -35.16
CA ALA A 60 5.42 2.47 -36.14
C ALA A 60 4.77 2.96 -37.44
N GLU A 61 5.24 4.11 -37.91
CA GLU A 61 4.98 4.59 -39.26
C GLU A 61 5.90 3.85 -40.23
N LEU A 62 5.31 3.15 -41.19
CA LEU A 62 6.06 2.45 -42.24
C LEU A 62 6.58 3.46 -43.23
N LYS A 63 7.85 3.30 -43.63
CA LYS A 63 8.49 4.18 -44.59
C LYS A 63 8.87 3.40 -45.85
N VAL A 64 8.33 3.79 -46.99
CA VAL A 64 8.72 3.25 -48.30
C VAL A 64 9.53 4.30 -49.04
N ASP A 65 10.80 4.00 -49.29
CA ASP A 65 11.69 4.85 -50.07
C ASP A 65 11.75 4.34 -51.50
N PHE A 66 11.37 5.17 -52.46
CA PHE A 66 11.34 4.81 -53.87
C PHE A 66 12.69 5.01 -54.59
N GLY A 67 13.66 5.64 -53.92
CA GLY A 67 14.97 6.02 -54.48
C GLY A 67 14.93 7.25 -55.39
N GLN A 68 13.76 7.63 -55.90
CA GLN A 68 13.55 8.81 -56.75
C GLN A 68 12.09 9.30 -56.70
N PRO A 69 11.77 10.52 -57.17
CA PRO A 69 10.40 11.05 -57.15
C PRO A 69 9.41 10.20 -57.95
N VAL A 70 8.29 9.87 -57.32
CA VAL A 70 7.15 9.12 -57.86
C VAL A 70 5.93 10.02 -57.86
N ASP A 71 5.04 9.91 -58.84
CA ASP A 71 3.78 10.64 -58.83
C ASP A 71 2.88 10.12 -57.68
N PRO A 72 2.58 10.94 -56.66
CA PRO A 72 1.76 10.53 -55.52
C PRO A 72 0.32 10.13 -55.89
N GLN A 73 -0.23 10.69 -56.98
CA GLN A 73 -1.64 10.50 -57.34
C GLN A 73 -1.95 9.09 -57.85
N VAL A 74 -0.93 8.39 -58.37
CA VAL A 74 -1.08 7.05 -58.94
C VAL A 74 -0.72 5.93 -57.95
N VAL A 75 -0.07 6.27 -56.83
CA VAL A 75 0.37 5.29 -55.83
C VAL A 75 -0.80 4.84 -54.96
N LYS A 76 -1.27 3.63 -55.19
CA LYS A 76 -2.35 3.00 -54.42
C LYS A 76 -1.79 1.95 -53.47
N VAL A 77 -1.86 2.25 -52.18
CA VAL A 77 -1.38 1.38 -51.10
C VAL A 77 -2.53 0.50 -50.59
N ARG A 78 -2.24 -0.77 -50.35
CA ARG A 78 -3.14 -1.70 -49.65
C ARG A 78 -2.34 -2.45 -48.58
N ILE A 79 -2.90 -2.53 -47.38
CA ILE A 79 -2.38 -3.37 -46.31
C ILE A 79 -3.20 -4.67 -46.22
N THR A 80 -2.53 -5.80 -45.97
CA THR A 80 -3.17 -7.11 -45.75
C THR A 80 -2.53 -7.81 -44.55
N PRO A 81 -3.29 -8.26 -43.53
CA PRO A 81 -4.74 -8.10 -43.36
C PRO A 81 -5.16 -6.62 -43.33
N ALA A 82 -6.44 -6.36 -43.60
CA ALA A 82 -6.92 -4.99 -43.73
C ALA A 82 -6.69 -4.19 -42.42
N ALA A 83 -6.12 -3.01 -42.53
CA ALA A 83 -5.90 -2.08 -41.43
C ALA A 83 -6.14 -0.65 -41.94
N THR A 84 -6.80 0.17 -41.12
CA THR A 84 -7.02 1.58 -41.43
C THR A 84 -5.71 2.33 -41.30
N THR A 85 -5.31 3.03 -42.35
CA THR A 85 -4.03 3.76 -42.40
C THR A 85 -4.22 5.16 -42.97
N VAL A 86 -3.36 6.07 -42.54
CA VAL A 86 -3.15 7.37 -43.19
C VAL A 86 -1.81 7.35 -43.88
N SER A 87 -1.72 8.03 -45.01
CA SER A 87 -0.48 8.13 -45.77
C SER A 87 -0.11 9.58 -45.99
N ARG A 88 1.20 9.86 -45.98
CA ARG A 88 1.77 11.17 -46.28
C ARG A 88 3.05 11.00 -47.08
N TRP A 89 3.42 12.05 -47.81
CA TRP A 89 4.62 12.07 -48.63
C TRP A 89 5.64 13.06 -48.05
N ALA A 90 6.93 12.72 -48.15
CA ALA A 90 8.01 13.68 -48.01
C ALA A 90 9.12 13.34 -49.02
N GLY A 91 9.29 14.18 -50.03
CA GLY A 91 10.24 13.92 -51.13
C GLY A 91 9.90 12.63 -51.88
N ASN A 92 10.86 11.72 -51.96
CA ASN A 92 10.74 10.42 -52.61
C ASN A 92 10.26 9.29 -51.65
N GLN A 93 9.72 9.66 -50.49
CA GLN A 93 9.33 8.72 -49.44
C GLN A 93 7.84 8.81 -49.16
N LEU A 94 7.21 7.64 -49.12
CA LEU A 94 5.84 7.45 -48.65
C LEU A 94 5.89 6.96 -47.21
N PHE A 95 5.11 7.59 -46.36
CA PHE A 95 4.91 7.21 -44.98
C PHE A 95 3.48 6.69 -44.81
N VAL A 96 3.33 5.57 -44.12
CA VAL A 96 2.04 4.90 -43.88
C VAL A 96 1.93 4.60 -42.38
N ALA A 97 1.06 5.33 -41.69
CA ALA A 97 0.80 5.13 -40.27
C ALA A 97 -0.56 4.45 -40.04
N PRO A 98 -0.69 3.56 -39.05
CA PRO A 98 -1.99 3.03 -38.66
C PRO A 98 -2.84 4.13 -38.02
N VAL A 99 -4.15 4.07 -38.20
CA VAL A 99 -5.09 4.84 -37.37
C VAL A 99 -5.29 4.07 -36.07
N GLY A 100 -4.85 4.63 -34.95
CA GLY A 100 -4.76 3.91 -33.68
C GLY A 100 -3.45 3.12 -33.60
N HIS A 101 -3.48 1.82 -33.90
CA HIS A 101 -2.30 0.95 -33.85
C HIS A 101 -2.43 -0.25 -34.80
N TRP A 102 -1.31 -0.85 -35.19
CA TRP A 102 -1.31 -2.17 -35.83
C TRP A 102 -1.77 -3.26 -34.85
N ALA A 103 -2.37 -4.35 -35.35
CA ALA A 103 -2.63 -5.52 -34.52
C ALA A 103 -1.31 -6.16 -34.07
N THR A 104 -1.27 -6.75 -32.87
CA THR A 104 -0.06 -7.39 -32.32
C THR A 104 0.20 -8.75 -32.97
N ALA A 105 1.46 -9.20 -32.97
CA ALA A 105 1.92 -10.49 -33.48
C ALA A 105 1.41 -10.86 -34.89
N THR A 106 1.13 -9.86 -35.72
CA THR A 106 0.44 -10.03 -37.01
C THR A 106 1.41 -9.86 -38.16
N ASP A 107 1.40 -10.80 -39.09
CA ASP A 107 2.14 -10.70 -40.35
C ASP A 107 1.34 -9.86 -41.35
N TYR A 108 1.84 -8.66 -41.64
CA TYR A 108 1.27 -7.74 -42.62
C TYR A 108 2.06 -7.76 -43.93
N ALA A 109 1.37 -7.46 -45.02
CA ALA A 109 1.95 -7.12 -46.31
C ALA A 109 1.48 -5.72 -46.72
N ILE A 110 2.43 -4.82 -46.96
CA ILE A 110 2.18 -3.58 -47.68
C ILE A 110 2.32 -3.86 -49.17
N ARG A 111 1.27 -3.57 -49.93
CA ARG A 111 1.24 -3.72 -51.38
C ARG A 111 0.99 -2.38 -52.02
N ILE A 112 1.80 -2.04 -53.01
CA ILE A 112 1.60 -0.89 -53.86
C ILE A 112 1.25 -1.45 -55.24
N ALA A 113 0.09 -1.04 -55.78
CA ALA A 113 -0.33 -1.40 -57.14
C ALA A 113 0.65 -0.84 -58.19
N ALA A 114 0.42 -1.04 -59.48
CA ALA A 114 1.31 -0.48 -60.50
C ALA A 114 1.49 1.04 -60.33
N PHE A 115 2.74 1.52 -60.37
CA PHE A 115 3.09 2.94 -60.26
C PHE A 115 4.25 3.29 -61.20
N GLN A 116 4.46 4.58 -61.45
CA GLN A 116 5.47 5.11 -62.37
C GLN A 116 6.25 6.25 -61.72
N ASP A 117 7.45 6.55 -62.22
CA ASP A 117 8.20 7.73 -61.80
C ASP A 117 7.47 9.02 -62.22
N HIS A 118 7.78 10.16 -61.61
CA HIS A 118 7.06 11.41 -61.91
C HIS A 118 7.18 11.87 -63.38
N ARG A 119 8.18 11.33 -64.11
CA ARG A 119 8.40 11.63 -65.54
C ARG A 119 7.76 10.60 -66.47
N HIS A 120 7.07 9.59 -65.94
CA HIS A 120 6.41 8.52 -66.70
C HIS A 120 7.34 7.71 -67.62
N ASN A 121 8.62 7.62 -67.28
CA ASN A 121 9.64 6.89 -68.04
C ASN A 121 9.79 5.44 -67.60
N VAL A 122 9.50 5.14 -66.33
CA VAL A 122 9.71 3.82 -65.73
C VAL A 122 8.45 3.40 -64.99
N GLN A 123 7.93 2.20 -65.31
CA GLN A 123 6.76 1.61 -64.66
C GLN A 123 7.11 0.32 -63.92
N ILE A 124 6.59 0.18 -62.70
CA ILE A 124 6.62 -1.08 -61.95
C ILE A 124 5.20 -1.64 -61.90
N LYS A 125 5.05 -2.95 -62.19
CA LYS A 125 3.74 -3.65 -62.20
C LYS A 125 3.08 -3.74 -60.82
N GLY A 126 3.88 -3.59 -59.77
CA GLY A 126 3.47 -3.56 -58.37
C GLY A 126 4.67 -3.87 -57.49
N TRP A 127 4.59 -3.49 -56.22
CA TRP A 127 5.61 -3.77 -55.23
C TRP A 127 4.95 -4.27 -53.95
N GLN A 128 5.63 -5.17 -53.25
CA GLN A 128 5.18 -5.59 -51.92
C GLN A 128 6.35 -5.80 -50.98
N ALA A 129 6.11 -5.56 -49.71
CA ALA A 129 6.97 -5.97 -48.62
C ALA A 129 6.12 -6.50 -47.47
N SER A 130 6.70 -7.42 -46.70
CA SER A 130 6.06 -7.98 -45.52
C SER A 130 6.77 -7.51 -44.26
N PHE A 131 6.01 -7.36 -43.19
CA PHE A 131 6.52 -7.09 -41.87
C PHE A 131 5.63 -7.75 -40.82
N ARG A 132 6.22 -8.15 -39.71
CA ARG A 132 5.52 -8.69 -38.55
C ARG A 132 5.54 -7.67 -37.43
N THR A 133 4.40 -7.42 -36.81
CA THR A 133 4.30 -6.52 -35.67
C THR A 133 4.76 -7.20 -34.38
N GLN A 134 5.18 -6.39 -33.41
CA GLN A 134 5.57 -6.86 -32.08
C GLN A 134 4.50 -7.74 -31.42
N PRO A 135 4.89 -8.69 -30.57
CA PRO A 135 3.94 -9.40 -29.69
C PRO A 135 3.19 -8.46 -28.74
N ALA A 136 2.11 -8.98 -28.15
CA ALA A 136 1.45 -8.30 -27.04
C ALA A 136 2.44 -8.11 -25.88
N LEU A 137 2.51 -6.89 -25.36
CA LEU A 137 3.33 -6.52 -24.22
C LEU A 137 2.44 -5.83 -23.22
N THR A 138 2.14 -6.52 -22.12
CA THR A 138 1.31 -6.00 -21.02
C THR A 138 2.02 -6.20 -19.70
N ALA A 139 1.75 -5.33 -18.73
CA ALA A 139 2.23 -5.53 -17.38
C ALA A 139 1.27 -6.45 -16.61
N ALA A 140 1.81 -7.34 -15.80
CA ALA A 140 1.07 -8.09 -14.79
C ALA A 140 1.27 -7.41 -13.43
N LEU A 141 0.19 -7.31 -12.64
CA LEU A 141 0.21 -6.71 -11.32
C LEU A 141 0.13 -7.81 -10.26
N PHE A 142 0.99 -7.72 -9.26
CA PHE A 142 1.01 -8.63 -8.12
C PHE A 142 0.98 -7.82 -6.83
N LEU A 143 0.09 -8.17 -5.92
CA LEU A 143 0.06 -7.63 -4.57
C LEU A 143 0.62 -8.72 -3.63
N ASP A 144 1.71 -8.42 -2.93
CA ASP A 144 2.36 -9.33 -1.98
C ASP A 144 2.67 -10.71 -2.60
N GLY A 145 3.08 -10.70 -3.88
CA GLY A 145 3.42 -11.90 -4.65
C GLY A 145 2.22 -12.61 -5.31
N HIS A 146 0.99 -12.19 -5.04
CA HIS A 146 -0.22 -12.78 -5.61
C HIS A 146 -0.76 -11.93 -6.76
N PRO A 147 -1.16 -12.52 -7.91
CA PRO A 147 -1.77 -11.77 -9.01
C PRO A 147 -3.00 -10.97 -8.54
N VAL A 148 -3.13 -9.71 -8.99
CA VAL A 148 -4.23 -8.83 -8.61
C VAL A 148 -4.83 -8.12 -9.82
N THR A 149 -6.15 -8.00 -9.86
CA THR A 149 -6.91 -7.25 -10.88
C THR A 149 -8.12 -6.56 -10.24
N GLY A 150 -8.59 -5.46 -10.83
CA GLY A 150 -9.77 -4.75 -10.32
C GLY A 150 -9.47 -3.99 -9.04
N GLN A 151 -10.01 -4.44 -7.91
CA GLN A 151 -9.88 -3.79 -6.61
C GLN A 151 -9.24 -4.72 -5.59
N ALA A 152 -8.40 -4.18 -4.71
CA ALA A 152 -7.87 -4.90 -3.55
C ALA A 152 -7.81 -3.99 -2.33
N VAL A 153 -7.98 -4.60 -1.15
CA VAL A 153 -7.80 -3.94 0.15
C VAL A 153 -6.49 -4.43 0.75
N VAL A 154 -5.65 -3.52 1.22
CA VAL A 154 -4.35 -3.84 1.83
C VAL A 154 -4.31 -3.37 3.28
N GLY A 155 -3.86 -4.24 4.19
CA GLY A 155 -3.64 -3.89 5.58
C GLY A 155 -2.23 -3.35 5.77
N GLY A 156 -2.10 -2.02 5.86
CA GLY A 156 -0.88 -1.38 6.37
C GLY A 156 0.41 -1.47 5.53
N SER A 157 1.46 -0.87 6.07
CA SER A 157 2.71 -0.40 5.42
C SER A 157 3.67 -1.47 4.88
N ALA A 158 3.36 -2.76 4.97
CA ALA A 158 4.26 -3.80 4.47
C ALA A 158 3.90 -4.25 3.04
N SER A 159 2.69 -3.92 2.56
CA SER A 159 2.25 -4.40 1.25
C SER A 159 3.06 -3.76 0.12
N ILE A 160 3.42 -4.59 -0.85
CA ILE A 160 4.19 -4.19 -2.03
C ILE A 160 3.36 -4.54 -3.27
N LEU A 161 3.08 -3.52 -4.08
CA LEU A 161 2.62 -3.75 -5.45
C LEU A 161 3.84 -3.98 -6.35
N THR A 162 3.90 -5.16 -6.96
CA THR A 162 4.89 -5.48 -7.99
C THR A 162 4.27 -5.39 -9.37
N VAL A 163 4.86 -4.56 -10.23
CA VAL A 163 4.58 -4.52 -11.66
C VAL A 163 5.59 -5.39 -12.37
N ALA A 164 5.14 -6.43 -13.07
CA ALA A 164 6.01 -7.34 -13.81
C ALA A 164 5.78 -7.23 -15.32
N PHE A 165 6.87 -7.15 -16.08
CA PHE A 165 6.90 -7.12 -17.53
C PHE A 165 7.55 -8.42 -18.06
N PRO A 166 7.10 -8.94 -19.20
CA PRO A 166 7.70 -10.15 -19.80
C PRO A 166 9.06 -9.88 -20.48
N LEU A 167 9.46 -8.61 -20.64
CA LEU A 167 10.69 -8.18 -21.27
C LEU A 167 11.36 -7.08 -20.43
N ALA A 168 12.67 -6.92 -20.59
CA ALA A 168 13.39 -5.79 -19.99
C ALA A 168 12.89 -4.47 -20.59
N MET A 169 12.55 -3.53 -19.70
CA MET A 169 11.97 -2.23 -20.04
C MET A 169 13.01 -1.11 -20.00
N GLN A 170 12.74 -0.06 -20.77
CA GLN A 170 13.46 1.21 -20.68
C GLN A 170 12.85 2.02 -19.52
N PRO A 171 13.55 2.22 -18.39
CA PRO A 171 12.94 2.81 -17.20
C PRO A 171 12.35 4.20 -17.44
N ALA A 172 13.01 5.02 -18.26
CA ALA A 172 12.56 6.37 -18.60
C ALA A 172 11.31 6.41 -19.50
N ALA A 173 10.93 5.29 -20.11
CA ALA A 173 9.78 5.19 -21.00
C ALA A 173 8.54 4.57 -20.33
N VAL A 174 8.67 4.06 -19.10
CA VAL A 174 7.56 3.48 -18.34
C VAL A 174 6.96 4.56 -17.44
N GLN A 175 5.65 4.76 -17.58
CA GLN A 175 4.90 5.72 -16.79
C GLN A 175 3.89 4.99 -15.90
N LEU A 176 4.22 4.92 -14.61
CA LEU A 176 3.29 4.50 -13.57
C LEU A 176 2.55 5.74 -13.05
N THR A 177 1.24 5.65 -12.84
CA THR A 177 0.44 6.74 -12.29
C THR A 177 -0.34 6.31 -11.04
N VAL A 178 -0.59 7.28 -10.16
CA VAL A 178 -1.52 7.22 -9.03
C VAL A 178 -2.64 8.19 -9.32
N ASP A 179 -3.87 7.69 -9.48
CA ASP A 179 -5.04 8.51 -9.84
C ASP A 179 -4.80 9.40 -11.08
N GLY A 180 -4.08 8.85 -12.07
CA GLY A 180 -3.71 9.54 -13.31
C GLY A 180 -2.52 10.51 -13.17
N LYS A 181 -1.96 10.71 -11.97
CA LYS A 181 -0.76 11.54 -11.77
C LYS A 181 0.50 10.69 -11.87
N PRO A 182 1.51 11.08 -12.68
CA PRO A 182 2.74 10.31 -12.82
C PRO A 182 3.49 10.17 -11.48
N LEU A 183 3.97 8.96 -11.19
CA LEU A 183 4.92 8.71 -10.11
C LEU A 183 6.32 9.14 -10.55
N GLY A 184 7.06 9.78 -9.64
CA GLY A 184 8.45 10.16 -9.89
C GLY A 184 9.35 8.93 -10.08
N ALA A 185 10.39 9.05 -10.90
CA ALA A 185 11.30 7.94 -11.21
C ALA A 185 11.95 7.30 -9.98
N SER A 186 12.23 8.09 -8.93
CA SER A 186 12.79 7.60 -7.66
C SER A 186 11.83 6.73 -6.85
N ALA A 187 10.53 6.82 -7.08
CA ALA A 187 9.52 5.99 -6.43
C ALA A 187 9.33 4.63 -7.13
N MET A 188 9.81 4.49 -8.37
CA MET A 188 9.75 3.25 -9.13
C MET A 188 10.97 2.38 -8.79
N GLY A 189 10.85 1.53 -7.77
CA GLY A 189 11.89 0.61 -7.32
C GLY A 189 12.18 -0.50 -8.34
N TRP A 190 12.90 -0.16 -9.41
CA TRP A 190 13.29 -1.11 -10.46
C TRP A 190 14.24 -2.19 -9.95
N GLN A 191 13.95 -3.43 -10.32
CA GLN A 191 14.91 -4.52 -10.18
C GLN A 191 15.99 -4.45 -11.27
N ALA A 192 17.14 -5.09 -11.03
CA ALA A 192 18.31 -5.03 -11.91
C ALA A 192 18.04 -5.58 -13.32
N ASP A 193 17.10 -6.52 -13.46
CA ASP A 193 16.69 -7.10 -14.75
C ASP A 193 15.80 -6.15 -15.58
N ARG A 194 15.31 -5.06 -14.97
CA ARG A 194 14.35 -4.11 -15.55
C ARG A 194 13.06 -4.77 -16.05
N GLN A 195 12.69 -5.89 -15.45
CA GLN A 195 11.43 -6.58 -15.70
C GLN A 195 10.43 -6.35 -14.57
N ARG A 196 10.87 -5.83 -13.43
CA ARG A 196 10.01 -5.60 -12.27
C ARG A 196 10.20 -4.24 -11.64
N ILE A 197 9.09 -3.63 -11.24
CA ILE A 197 9.04 -2.47 -10.35
C ILE A 197 8.37 -2.91 -9.06
N SER A 198 9.00 -2.63 -7.92
CA SER A 198 8.39 -2.78 -6.61
C SER A 198 7.97 -1.40 -6.09
N LEU A 199 6.69 -1.27 -5.73
CA LEU A 199 6.11 -0.06 -5.15
C LEU A 199 5.59 -0.40 -3.74
N PRO A 200 6.30 0.02 -2.68
CA PRO A 200 5.76 -0.01 -1.33
C PRO A 200 4.47 0.82 -1.24
N LEU A 201 3.47 0.29 -0.54
CA LEU A 201 2.17 0.96 -0.36
C LEU A 201 2.08 1.73 0.97
N ASP A 202 3.18 1.82 1.72
CA ASP A 202 3.29 2.51 3.02
C ASP A 202 3.17 4.03 2.95
N GLY A 203 3.37 4.61 1.77
CA GLY A 203 3.18 6.04 1.52
C GLY A 203 1.72 6.48 1.36
N PHE A 204 0.77 5.54 1.29
CA PHE A 204 -0.64 5.87 1.17
C PHE A 204 -1.31 5.91 2.55
N ALA A 205 -1.99 7.02 2.84
CA ALA A 205 -2.70 7.20 4.11
C ALA A 205 -3.79 6.12 4.27
N PRO A 206 -3.90 5.45 5.42
CA PRO A 206 -4.95 4.47 5.67
C PRO A 206 -6.35 5.01 5.39
N GLY A 207 -7.22 4.16 4.85
CA GLY A 207 -8.55 4.53 4.37
C GLY A 207 -8.57 5.18 2.98
N SER A 208 -7.41 5.49 2.39
CA SER A 208 -7.34 6.05 1.04
C SER A 208 -7.58 4.97 -0.01
N THR A 209 -8.32 5.35 -1.05
CA THR A 209 -8.49 4.54 -2.26
C THR A 209 -7.78 5.22 -3.41
N VAL A 210 -6.82 4.53 -4.01
CA VAL A 210 -6.01 5.02 -5.12
C VAL A 210 -6.04 4.04 -6.29
N ARG A 211 -6.06 4.56 -7.52
CA ARG A 211 -5.89 3.75 -8.73
C ARG A 211 -4.44 3.83 -9.19
N LEU A 212 -3.75 2.70 -9.13
CA LEU A 212 -2.42 2.53 -9.68
C LEU A 212 -2.54 2.00 -11.11
N SER A 213 -1.90 2.66 -12.08
CA SER A 213 -1.89 2.22 -13.48
C SER A 213 -0.53 2.33 -14.15
N VAL A 214 -0.24 1.37 -15.03
CA VAL A 214 0.83 1.42 -16.01
C VAL A 214 0.17 1.62 -17.35
N ASP A 215 0.22 2.84 -17.86
CA ASP A 215 -0.50 3.20 -19.08
C ASP A 215 0.42 3.21 -20.30
N GLU A 216 1.70 3.53 -20.10
CA GLU A 216 2.70 3.65 -21.17
C GLU A 216 4.04 3.00 -20.77
N GLY A 217 4.75 2.49 -21.77
CA GLY A 217 5.98 1.72 -21.57
C GLY A 217 6.64 1.33 -22.88
N ARG A 218 7.97 1.24 -22.87
CA ARG A 218 8.76 0.71 -23.99
C ARG A 218 9.80 -0.30 -23.51
N SER A 219 9.90 -1.44 -24.19
CA SER A 219 10.95 -2.43 -23.95
C SER A 219 12.30 -1.97 -24.53
N ASP A 220 13.40 -2.59 -24.11
CA ASP A 220 14.72 -2.37 -24.74
C ASP A 220 14.75 -2.73 -26.21
N GLN A 221 13.85 -3.62 -26.64
CA GLN A 221 13.70 -4.04 -28.03
C GLN A 221 12.85 -3.03 -28.83
N GLY A 222 12.36 -1.97 -28.20
CA GLY A 222 11.55 -0.92 -28.82
C GLY A 222 10.05 -1.20 -28.81
N ASP A 223 9.61 -2.32 -28.24
CA ASP A 223 8.21 -2.73 -28.18
C ASP A 223 7.43 -1.83 -27.22
N LEU A 224 6.29 -1.31 -27.67
CA LEU A 224 5.39 -0.50 -26.86
C LEU A 224 4.48 -1.39 -26.01
N LEU A 225 4.06 -0.92 -24.82
CA LEU A 225 2.94 -1.52 -24.12
C LEU A 225 1.70 -1.50 -25.02
N THR A 226 1.00 -2.63 -25.07
CA THR A 226 -0.15 -2.84 -25.98
C THR A 226 -1.49 -2.66 -25.26
N ALA A 227 -1.49 -2.68 -23.93
CA ALA A 227 -2.65 -2.36 -23.11
C ALA A 227 -2.21 -1.82 -21.74
N ALA A 228 -3.03 -0.93 -21.19
CA ALA A 228 -2.85 -0.45 -19.83
C ALA A 228 -3.20 -1.54 -18.81
N SER A 229 -2.46 -1.57 -17.71
CA SER A 229 -2.73 -2.44 -16.57
C SER A 229 -3.00 -1.58 -15.34
N SER A 230 -4.05 -1.90 -14.58
CA SER A 230 -4.39 -1.11 -13.40
C SER A 230 -5.00 -1.93 -12.27
N VAL A 231 -4.82 -1.44 -11.05
CA VAL A 231 -5.47 -1.94 -9.84
C VAL A 231 -5.90 -0.75 -8.99
N THR A 232 -7.09 -0.82 -8.41
CA THR A 232 -7.54 0.10 -7.37
C THR A 232 -7.20 -0.50 -6.02
N ILE A 233 -6.39 0.18 -5.25
CA ILE A 233 -6.00 -0.23 -3.90
C ILE A 233 -6.74 0.66 -2.90
N THR A 234 -7.43 0.03 -1.96
CA THR A 234 -7.88 0.69 -0.74
C THR A 234 -6.94 0.29 0.39
N THR A 235 -6.22 1.26 0.94
CA THR A 235 -5.47 1.02 2.17
C THR A 235 -6.44 0.96 3.34
N ALA A 236 -6.31 -0.03 4.20
CA ALA A 236 -7.10 -0.17 5.41
C ALA A 236 -6.21 0.03 6.63
N VAL A 237 -6.79 0.55 7.70
CA VAL A 237 -6.17 0.51 9.03
C VAL A 237 -6.08 -0.95 9.44
N LEU A 238 -4.90 -1.31 9.94
CA LEU A 238 -4.60 -2.64 10.44
C LEU A 238 -4.36 -2.55 11.95
N GLU A 239 -5.29 -3.08 12.74
CA GLU A 239 -5.21 -3.03 14.20
C GLU A 239 -4.38 -4.20 14.74
N PRO A 240 -3.49 -4.00 15.72
CA PRO A 240 -2.73 -5.10 16.29
C PRO A 240 -3.62 -6.04 17.09
N SER A 241 -3.41 -7.35 16.97
CA SER A 241 -4.02 -8.32 17.87
C SER A 241 -3.07 -8.77 18.96
N ASN A 242 -3.64 -9.14 20.10
CA ASN A 242 -2.93 -9.94 21.09
C ASN A 242 -2.82 -11.38 20.58
N PRO A 243 -1.67 -12.08 20.70
CA PRO A 243 -1.55 -13.48 20.32
C PRO A 243 -2.64 -14.39 20.90
N THR A 244 -3.16 -14.09 22.09
CA THR A 244 -4.27 -14.85 22.70
C THR A 244 -5.62 -14.67 22.00
N SER A 245 -5.75 -13.67 21.13
CA SER A 245 -6.96 -13.39 20.34
C SER A 245 -7.18 -14.45 19.26
N GLY A 246 -6.12 -15.16 18.82
CA GLY A 246 -6.22 -16.21 17.81
C GLY A 246 -6.60 -15.71 16.42
N VAL A 247 -6.22 -14.47 16.09
CA VAL A 247 -6.44 -13.84 14.79
C VAL A 247 -5.51 -14.49 13.76
N ALA A 248 -6.06 -14.92 12.63
CA ALA A 248 -5.32 -15.48 11.51
C ALA A 248 -5.21 -14.48 10.35
N SER A 249 -4.31 -14.73 9.40
CA SER A 249 -4.18 -13.90 8.20
C SER A 249 -5.51 -13.79 7.44
N GLY A 250 -5.89 -12.57 7.07
CA GLY A 250 -7.15 -12.28 6.38
C GLY A 250 -8.39 -12.32 7.28
N PHE A 251 -8.23 -12.42 8.60
CA PHE A 251 -9.33 -12.31 9.54
C PHE A 251 -9.97 -10.92 9.47
N VAL A 252 -11.30 -10.91 9.46
CA VAL A 252 -12.12 -9.71 9.55
C VAL A 252 -12.96 -9.83 10.81
N ALA A 253 -12.84 -8.87 11.72
CA ALA A 253 -13.54 -8.96 13.00
C ALA A 253 -15.07 -8.82 12.82
N PRO A 254 -15.87 -9.82 13.23
CA PRO A 254 -17.33 -9.70 13.22
C PRO A 254 -17.76 -8.88 14.44
N HIS A 255 -17.77 -7.56 14.30
CA HIS A 255 -18.01 -6.57 15.38
C HIS A 255 -17.11 -6.76 16.61
N PRO A 256 -16.07 -5.92 16.79
CA PRO A 256 -15.27 -5.91 18.01
C PRO A 256 -16.16 -5.73 19.25
N LEU A 257 -15.80 -6.38 20.35
CA LEU A 257 -16.48 -6.21 21.63
C LEU A 257 -15.69 -5.25 22.50
N GLN A 258 -16.35 -4.19 22.97
CA GLN A 258 -15.77 -3.21 23.88
C GLN A 258 -16.40 -3.40 25.27
N ILE A 259 -15.61 -3.67 26.28
CA ILE A 259 -16.10 -3.82 27.66
C ILE A 259 -15.52 -2.72 28.52
N VAL A 260 -16.39 -1.92 29.14
CA VAL A 260 -15.99 -0.83 30.02
C VAL A 260 -15.67 -1.39 31.40
N VAL A 261 -14.42 -1.27 31.83
CA VAL A 261 -13.88 -1.88 33.07
C VAL A 261 -13.52 -0.81 34.09
N GLU A 262 -13.93 -1.04 35.34
CA GLU A 262 -13.65 -0.18 36.49
C GLU A 262 -12.16 -0.10 36.85
N ASN A 263 -11.69 1.05 37.36
CA ASN A 263 -10.35 1.14 37.98
C ASN A 263 -10.31 1.74 39.39
N SER A 264 -11.42 1.81 40.12
CA SER A 264 -11.40 2.23 41.53
C SER A 264 -10.64 1.21 42.40
N GLY A 265 -10.10 1.67 43.54
CA GLY A 265 -9.35 0.80 44.47
C GLY A 265 -10.09 -0.49 44.86
N PRO A 266 -11.36 -0.44 45.31
CA PRO A 266 -12.14 -1.63 45.67
C PRO A 266 -12.42 -2.61 44.51
N ALA A 267 -12.27 -2.17 43.26
CA ALA A 267 -12.46 -2.99 42.08
C ALA A 267 -11.19 -3.74 41.63
N ARG A 268 -10.04 -3.48 42.25
CA ARG A 268 -8.77 -4.12 41.89
C ARG A 268 -8.57 -5.44 42.66
N PRO A 269 -7.90 -6.44 42.06
CA PRO A 269 -7.51 -6.50 40.64
C PRO A 269 -8.70 -6.74 39.71
N GLN A 270 -8.59 -6.26 38.48
CA GLN A 270 -9.53 -6.56 37.40
C GLN A 270 -9.27 -7.98 36.87
N VAL A 271 -10.14 -8.44 35.97
CA VAL A 271 -10.01 -9.75 35.31
C VAL A 271 -10.25 -9.60 33.81
N GLY A 272 -9.41 -10.28 33.01
CA GLY A 272 -9.57 -10.40 31.57
C GLY A 272 -8.81 -9.36 30.73
N LEU A 273 -8.25 -8.32 31.34
CA LEU A 273 -7.52 -7.25 30.65
C LEU A 273 -6.25 -7.76 29.93
N GLN A 274 -5.56 -8.76 30.47
CA GLN A 274 -4.35 -9.34 29.86
C GLN A 274 -4.64 -10.00 28.50
N GLY A 275 -5.87 -10.48 28.30
CA GLY A 275 -6.32 -11.13 27.07
C GLY A 275 -6.96 -10.18 26.06
N ALA A 276 -7.05 -8.88 26.37
CA ALA A 276 -7.55 -7.88 25.43
C ALA A 276 -6.55 -7.64 24.29
N ASP A 277 -7.06 -7.27 23.13
CA ASP A 277 -6.26 -6.81 22.00
C ASP A 277 -5.76 -5.38 22.27
N MET A 278 -6.69 -4.53 22.70
CA MET A 278 -6.41 -3.14 23.05
C MET A 278 -7.14 -2.72 24.31
N VAL A 279 -6.58 -1.76 25.05
CA VAL A 279 -7.27 -1.11 26.18
C VAL A 279 -7.11 0.40 26.06
N PHE A 280 -8.22 1.14 26.05
CA PHE A 280 -8.22 2.59 26.16
C PHE A 280 -8.44 3.00 27.61
N GLU A 281 -7.53 3.76 28.21
CA GLU A 281 -7.63 4.28 29.57
C GLU A 281 -7.75 5.80 29.57
N TYR A 282 -8.72 6.32 30.31
CA TYR A 282 -9.06 7.74 30.37
C TYR A 282 -9.59 8.12 31.75
N ILE A 283 -9.51 9.41 32.11
CA ILE A 283 -10.16 9.92 33.32
C ILE A 283 -11.68 9.81 33.20
N SER A 284 -12.28 9.27 34.26
CA SER A 284 -13.73 9.14 34.43
C SER A 284 -14.26 10.26 35.33
N GLU A 285 -14.02 10.18 36.63
CA GLU A 285 -14.36 11.20 37.64
C GLU A 285 -13.28 11.25 38.72
N TYR A 286 -13.12 12.39 39.40
CA TYR A 286 -12.28 12.54 40.61
C TYR A 286 -10.91 11.85 40.52
N SER A 287 -10.21 12.00 39.39
CA SER A 287 -8.89 11.38 39.15
C SER A 287 -8.87 9.85 39.05
N ILE A 288 -10.03 9.18 39.03
CA ILE A 288 -10.15 7.75 38.82
C ILE A 288 -10.24 7.49 37.32
N THR A 289 -9.36 6.62 36.82
CA THR A 289 -9.44 6.18 35.43
C THR A 289 -10.52 5.12 35.21
N ARG A 290 -10.92 4.99 33.95
CA ARG A 290 -11.72 3.88 33.46
C ARG A 290 -11.10 3.33 32.20
N MET A 291 -11.34 2.06 31.95
CA MET A 291 -10.75 1.33 30.83
C MET A 291 -11.85 0.86 29.88
N THR A 292 -11.61 0.90 28.58
CA THR A 292 -12.40 0.21 27.56
C THR A 292 -11.53 -0.85 26.93
N ALA A 293 -11.77 -2.12 27.29
CA ALA A 293 -11.05 -3.26 26.74
C ALA A 293 -11.71 -3.72 25.43
N VAL A 294 -10.92 -3.84 24.38
CA VAL A 294 -11.34 -4.22 23.03
C VAL A 294 -10.91 -5.66 22.75
N TYR A 295 -11.85 -6.46 22.24
CA TYR A 295 -11.61 -7.85 21.82
C TYR A 295 -12.12 -8.04 20.38
N PHE A 296 -11.21 -8.36 19.47
CA PHE A 296 -11.51 -8.56 18.05
C PHE A 296 -12.04 -9.95 17.75
N ASN A 297 -11.45 -10.98 18.35
CA ASN A 297 -11.84 -12.37 18.09
C ASN A 297 -12.19 -13.13 19.37
N THR A 298 -11.18 -13.52 20.15
CA THR A 298 -11.34 -14.32 21.37
C THR A 298 -11.63 -13.42 22.57
N VAL A 299 -12.63 -13.80 23.36
CA VAL A 299 -13.00 -13.10 24.60
C VAL A 299 -12.62 -13.99 25.79
N PRO A 300 -11.97 -13.45 26.84
CA PRO A 300 -11.65 -14.22 28.04
C PRO A 300 -12.90 -14.81 28.73
N PRO A 301 -12.76 -15.91 29.51
CA PRO A 301 -13.89 -16.50 30.21
C PRO A 301 -14.62 -15.57 31.19
N LEU A 302 -13.90 -14.57 31.72
CA LEU A 302 -14.42 -13.63 32.72
C LEU A 302 -13.81 -12.24 32.50
N ILE A 303 -14.63 -11.20 32.44
CA ILE A 303 -14.20 -9.80 32.30
C ILE A 303 -14.92 -8.91 33.31
N GLY A 304 -14.18 -8.03 33.97
CA GLY A 304 -14.73 -6.97 34.82
C GLY A 304 -13.80 -6.51 35.96
N PRO A 305 -14.34 -5.76 36.93
CA PRO A 305 -15.74 -5.36 37.04
C PRO A 305 -16.19 -4.41 35.91
N VAL A 306 -17.37 -4.64 35.35
CA VAL A 306 -17.97 -3.79 34.32
C VAL A 306 -18.50 -2.51 34.96
N ARG A 307 -18.22 -1.36 34.35
CA ARG A 307 -18.63 -0.04 34.85
C ARG A 307 -19.26 0.87 33.82
N SER A 308 -19.68 2.03 34.28
CA SER A 308 -20.54 2.94 33.54
C SER A 308 -19.86 3.51 32.30
N CYS A 309 -20.61 3.60 31.21
CA CYS A 309 -20.17 4.24 29.96
C CYS A 309 -19.87 5.73 30.19
N ARG A 310 -18.97 6.28 29.38
CA ARG A 310 -18.61 7.70 29.32
C ARG A 310 -18.73 8.20 27.89
N MET A 311 -18.70 9.51 27.70
CA MET A 311 -18.78 10.13 26.38
C MET A 311 -17.72 9.62 25.40
N VAL A 312 -16.55 9.24 25.88
CA VAL A 312 -15.48 8.64 25.08
C VAL A 312 -15.87 7.29 24.44
N ASN A 313 -16.80 6.55 25.03
CA ASN A 313 -17.25 5.27 24.48
C ASN A 313 -18.01 5.43 23.17
N ILE A 314 -18.64 6.59 22.93
CA ILE A 314 -19.39 6.88 21.70
C ILE A 314 -18.47 6.85 20.46
N PRO A 315 -17.44 7.72 20.35
CA PRO A 315 -16.55 7.71 19.20
C PRO A 315 -15.77 6.40 19.08
N LEU A 316 -15.38 5.77 20.20
CA LEU A 316 -14.71 4.45 20.16
C LEU A 316 -15.62 3.36 19.59
N THR A 317 -16.90 3.35 19.94
CA THR A 317 -17.84 2.35 19.41
C THR A 317 -17.99 2.51 17.90
N PHE A 318 -18.15 3.74 17.41
CA PHE A 318 -18.32 4.03 15.99
C PHE A 318 -17.05 3.86 15.16
N ALA A 319 -15.88 4.21 15.69
CA ALA A 319 -14.61 4.07 14.99
C ALA A 319 -14.29 2.59 14.70
N PHE A 320 -14.56 1.72 15.67
CA PHE A 320 -14.30 0.28 15.55
C PHE A 320 -15.49 -0.53 14.97
N GLY A 321 -16.65 0.08 14.76
CA GLY A 321 -17.88 -0.67 14.43
C GLY A 321 -18.22 -1.72 15.50
N ALA A 322 -17.95 -1.39 16.76
CA ALA A 322 -17.98 -2.30 17.90
C ALA A 322 -19.37 -2.38 18.56
N ILE A 323 -19.50 -3.32 19.49
CA ILE A 323 -20.58 -3.35 20.48
C ILE A 323 -19.97 -3.05 21.85
N THR A 324 -20.47 -2.02 22.52
CA THR A 324 -19.98 -1.62 23.86
C THR A 324 -20.83 -2.20 24.97
N MET A 325 -20.22 -2.74 26.02
CA MET A 325 -20.86 -3.28 27.21
C MET A 325 -20.49 -2.44 28.45
N CYS A 326 -21.49 -1.95 29.18
CA CYS A 326 -21.25 -1.13 30.38
C CYS A 326 -22.35 -1.27 31.44
N SER A 327 -22.08 -0.74 32.65
CA SER A 327 -22.99 -0.76 33.80
C SER A 327 -23.54 0.63 34.13
N GLY A 328 -24.52 1.07 33.35
CA GLY A 328 -25.13 2.40 33.47
C GLY A 328 -24.32 3.52 32.80
N ALA A 329 -24.82 4.74 32.88
CA ALA A 329 -24.12 6.00 32.56
C ALA A 329 -24.85 7.17 33.24
N SER A 330 -24.28 8.37 33.25
CA SER A 330 -25.03 9.58 33.64
C SER A 330 -26.19 9.87 32.68
N ASP A 331 -27.23 10.56 33.14
CA ASP A 331 -28.42 10.87 32.31
C ASP A 331 -28.05 11.60 31.01
N GLY A 332 -27.11 12.55 31.07
CA GLY A 332 -26.61 13.24 29.88
C GLY A 332 -25.89 12.30 28.91
N THR A 333 -25.07 11.38 29.42
CA THR A 333 -24.40 10.37 28.59
C THR A 333 -25.40 9.37 28.00
N LEU A 334 -26.39 8.91 28.77
CA LEU A 334 -27.48 8.06 28.27
C LEU A 334 -28.25 8.74 27.15
N GLY A 335 -28.59 10.03 27.32
CA GLY A 335 -29.23 10.84 26.30
C GLY A 335 -28.44 10.86 24.98
N GLN A 336 -27.12 11.01 25.06
CA GLN A 336 -26.25 10.97 23.88
C GLN A 336 -26.15 9.57 23.24
N LEU A 337 -26.00 8.52 24.05
CA LEU A 337 -25.94 7.13 23.57
C LEU A 337 -27.21 6.76 22.78
N TRP A 338 -28.39 7.12 23.29
CA TRP A 338 -29.66 6.84 22.63
C TRP A 338 -29.90 7.74 21.41
N HIS A 339 -29.65 9.04 21.53
CA HIS A 339 -29.84 9.99 20.42
C HIS A 339 -29.00 9.60 19.19
N GLN A 340 -27.75 9.18 19.42
CA GLN A 340 -26.84 8.79 18.35
C GLN A 340 -27.00 7.32 17.91
N HIS A 341 -27.91 6.55 18.53
CA HIS A 341 -28.13 5.13 18.22
C HIS A 341 -26.84 4.29 18.35
N VAL A 342 -26.06 4.55 19.40
CA VAL A 342 -24.79 3.87 19.64
C VAL A 342 -25.05 2.38 19.91
N PRO A 343 -24.32 1.45 19.26
CA PRO A 343 -24.40 0.02 19.57
C PRO A 343 -23.85 -0.30 20.97
N VAL A 344 -24.69 -0.16 21.99
CA VAL A 344 -24.33 -0.34 23.39
C VAL A 344 -25.32 -1.24 24.12
N VAL A 345 -24.81 -2.09 24.99
CA VAL A 345 -25.57 -2.90 25.94
C VAL A 345 -25.25 -2.42 27.34
N ILE A 346 -26.27 -1.87 28.00
CA ILE A 346 -26.15 -1.30 29.33
C ILE A 346 -26.88 -2.22 30.29
N ASN A 347 -26.18 -2.72 31.33
CA ASN A 347 -26.74 -3.67 32.29
C ASN A 347 -28.12 -3.26 32.84
N ASP A 348 -28.33 -1.97 33.09
CA ASP A 348 -29.55 -1.43 33.70
C ASP A 348 -30.79 -1.59 32.80
N TYR A 349 -30.56 -1.76 31.49
CA TYR A 349 -31.59 -1.94 30.46
C TYR A 349 -31.50 -3.30 29.77
N ASP A 350 -30.53 -4.14 30.16
CA ASP A 350 -30.28 -5.44 29.55
C ASP A 350 -31.35 -6.45 29.94
N ARG A 351 -31.93 -7.11 28.92
CA ARG A 351 -32.88 -8.21 29.08
C ARG A 351 -32.36 -9.54 28.56
N GLY A 352 -31.17 -9.54 27.94
CA GLY A 352 -30.56 -10.74 27.34
C GLY A 352 -29.63 -11.50 28.28
N GLY A 353 -29.41 -11.02 29.50
CA GLY A 353 -28.54 -11.70 30.47
C GLY A 353 -27.09 -11.68 30.00
N HIS A 354 -26.60 -10.52 29.62
CA HIS A 354 -25.23 -10.29 29.16
C HIS A 354 -24.26 -10.02 30.33
N PHE A 355 -24.80 -9.82 31.53
CA PHE A 355 -24.04 -9.57 32.74
C PHE A 355 -24.46 -10.50 33.88
N PHE A 356 -23.64 -10.57 34.92
CA PHE A 356 -23.98 -11.19 36.19
C PHE A 356 -23.22 -10.53 37.34
N ARG A 357 -23.76 -10.61 38.57
CA ARG A 357 -23.08 -10.13 39.77
C ARG A 357 -22.36 -11.28 40.48
N SER A 358 -21.10 -11.04 40.84
CA SER A 358 -20.32 -11.91 41.70
C SER A 358 -20.60 -11.60 43.17
N SER A 359 -20.63 -12.64 44.01
CA SER A 359 -20.69 -12.47 45.47
C SER A 359 -19.33 -12.17 46.11
N ALA A 360 -18.23 -12.25 45.34
CA ALA A 360 -16.87 -12.02 45.84
C ALA A 360 -16.58 -10.55 46.19
N ARG A 361 -17.42 -9.61 45.71
CA ARG A 361 -17.29 -8.17 45.95
C ARG A 361 -18.64 -7.55 46.22
N LEU A 362 -18.64 -6.43 46.94
CA LEU A 362 -19.83 -5.61 47.13
C LEU A 362 -20.15 -4.79 45.89
N ALA A 363 -21.44 -4.51 45.69
CA ALA A 363 -21.86 -3.53 44.72
C ALA A 363 -21.27 -2.15 45.07
N PRO A 364 -20.87 -1.35 44.07
CA PRO A 364 -21.10 -1.57 42.64
C PRO A 364 -19.90 -2.21 41.91
N HIS A 365 -18.91 -2.76 42.64
CA HIS A 365 -17.65 -3.30 42.11
C HIS A 365 -17.71 -4.79 41.71
N ASN A 366 -18.92 -5.33 41.53
CA ASN A 366 -19.14 -6.77 41.45
C ASN A 366 -19.91 -7.23 40.21
N LEU A 367 -20.12 -6.37 39.21
CA LEU A 367 -20.74 -6.76 37.94
C LEU A 367 -19.68 -7.27 36.96
N TYR A 368 -19.94 -8.40 36.30
CA TYR A 368 -19.03 -9.03 35.36
C TYR A 368 -19.78 -9.50 34.10
N THR A 369 -19.03 -9.82 33.05
CA THR A 369 -19.50 -10.60 31.91
C THR A 369 -18.58 -11.79 31.67
N SER A 370 -19.00 -12.71 30.80
CA SER A 370 -18.23 -13.89 30.39
C SER A 370 -18.14 -13.96 28.87
N SER A 371 -17.18 -14.73 28.34
CA SER A 371 -17.01 -14.97 26.91
C SER A 371 -18.35 -15.32 26.22
N ASP A 372 -19.06 -16.34 26.71
CA ASP A 372 -20.32 -16.79 26.11
C ASP A 372 -21.44 -15.74 26.17
N ARG A 373 -21.39 -14.81 27.12
CA ARG A 373 -22.36 -13.71 27.20
C ARG A 373 -22.02 -12.63 26.20
N ALA A 374 -20.77 -12.18 26.19
CA ALA A 374 -20.33 -11.11 25.30
C ALA A 374 -20.39 -11.52 23.82
N LEU A 375 -19.97 -12.75 23.48
CA LEU A 375 -19.93 -13.23 22.09
C LEU A 375 -21.33 -13.35 21.44
N ARG A 376 -22.38 -13.62 22.22
CA ARG A 376 -23.76 -13.67 21.68
C ARG A 376 -24.19 -12.35 21.04
N LEU A 377 -23.69 -11.22 21.54
CA LEU A 377 -24.05 -9.89 21.04
C LEU A 377 -23.76 -9.71 19.55
N ARG A 378 -22.72 -10.37 19.02
CA ARG A 378 -22.40 -10.37 17.59
C ARG A 378 -23.53 -10.87 16.71
N THR A 379 -24.39 -11.75 17.26
CA THR A 379 -25.56 -12.31 16.57
C THR A 379 -26.87 -11.68 17.02
N GLU A 380 -26.98 -11.26 18.29
CA GLU A 380 -28.21 -10.70 18.87
C GLU A 380 -28.45 -9.24 18.50
N MET A 381 -27.41 -8.52 18.02
CA MET A 381 -27.52 -7.14 17.54
C MET A 381 -27.28 -7.04 16.02
N PRO A 382 -28.18 -7.61 15.18
CA PRO A 382 -28.05 -7.50 13.73
C PRO A 382 -28.33 -6.05 13.28
N GLY A 383 -27.56 -5.57 12.30
CA GLY A 383 -27.77 -4.23 11.71
C GLY A 383 -26.76 -3.17 12.13
N ILE A 384 -25.73 -3.53 12.88
CA ILE A 384 -24.58 -2.65 13.09
C ILE A 384 -23.84 -2.52 11.75
N VAL A 385 -23.94 -1.35 11.14
CA VAL A 385 -23.20 -1.04 9.92
C VAL A 385 -21.84 -0.50 10.32
N GLY A 386 -20.81 -1.33 10.20
CA GLY A 386 -19.41 -0.96 10.40
C GLY A 386 -18.57 -1.45 9.23
N ALA A 387 -17.49 -0.73 8.90
CA ALA A 387 -16.51 -1.25 7.95
C ALA A 387 -15.90 -2.55 8.52
N ALA A 388 -15.63 -3.51 7.65
CA ALA A 388 -14.86 -4.69 7.99
C ALA A 388 -13.52 -4.27 8.59
N LEU A 389 -13.34 -4.49 9.90
CA LEU A 389 -12.08 -4.17 10.56
C LEU A 389 -11.05 -5.24 10.21
N LEU A 390 -9.95 -4.82 9.56
CA LEU A 390 -8.79 -5.67 9.37
C LEU A 390 -7.96 -5.68 10.65
N VAL A 391 -7.62 -6.88 11.09
CA VAL A 391 -6.83 -7.10 12.30
C VAL A 391 -5.59 -7.87 11.92
N ASP A 392 -4.45 -7.40 12.38
CA ASP A 392 -3.17 -8.03 12.10
C ASP A 392 -3.06 -9.35 12.87
N PRO A 393 -2.75 -10.48 12.21
CA PRO A 393 -2.33 -11.68 12.93
C PRO A 393 -1.04 -11.44 13.72
N ALA A 394 -0.78 -12.32 14.68
CA ALA A 394 0.51 -12.30 15.38
C ALA A 394 1.68 -12.45 14.39
N HIS A 395 2.70 -11.61 14.54
CA HIS A 395 3.89 -11.55 13.69
C HIS A 395 5.14 -11.30 14.55
N ASP A 396 6.32 -11.45 13.93
CA ASP A 396 7.59 -11.11 14.57
C ASP A 396 7.71 -9.60 14.83
N ASP A 397 8.31 -9.24 15.96
CA ASP A 397 8.48 -7.85 16.36
C ASP A 397 9.19 -6.99 15.29
N LEU A 398 8.59 -5.85 14.99
CA LEU A 398 9.17 -4.79 14.19
C LEU A 398 10.10 -3.95 15.07
N ALA A 399 11.26 -3.59 14.51
CA ALA A 399 12.18 -2.66 15.15
C ALA A 399 11.68 -1.22 14.97
N LEU A 400 10.88 -0.75 15.94
CA LEU A 400 10.22 0.55 15.85
C LEU A 400 10.94 1.63 16.67
N GLY A 401 11.00 2.87 16.17
CA GLY A 401 11.43 4.03 16.95
C GLY A 401 12.89 3.99 17.41
N GLU A 402 13.23 4.76 18.44
CA GLU A 402 14.56 4.87 19.04
C GLU A 402 14.59 4.37 20.49
N PRO A 403 15.73 3.89 21.04
CA PRO A 403 15.80 3.43 22.42
C PRO A 403 15.28 4.48 23.42
N ALA A 404 14.43 4.05 24.35
CA ALA A 404 13.82 4.93 25.34
C ALA A 404 13.49 4.20 26.65
N GLY A 405 13.40 4.96 27.73
CA GLY A 405 12.87 4.45 29.00
C GLY A 405 11.37 4.16 28.91
N ALA A 406 10.86 3.42 29.89
CA ALA A 406 9.44 3.14 29.99
C ALA A 406 8.64 4.40 30.34
N PRO A 407 7.41 4.56 29.80
CA PRO A 407 6.61 5.76 30.01
C PRO A 407 6.07 5.89 31.43
N GLN A 408 5.76 7.13 31.80
CA GLN A 408 4.99 7.50 32.98
C GLN A 408 3.78 8.31 32.51
N VAL A 409 2.61 8.08 33.11
CA VAL A 409 1.38 8.81 32.81
C VAL A 409 0.83 9.40 34.11
N PRO A 410 1.39 10.54 34.57
CA PRO A 410 1.07 11.10 35.88
C PRO A 410 -0.41 11.41 36.08
N LEU A 411 -1.09 11.91 35.04
CA LEU A 411 -2.53 12.19 35.07
C LEU A 411 -3.36 10.94 35.41
N HIS A 412 -2.87 9.74 35.09
CA HIS A 412 -3.54 8.48 35.41
C HIS A 412 -2.97 7.81 36.66
N ALA A 413 -1.94 8.40 37.28
CA ALA A 413 -1.09 7.77 38.30
C ALA A 413 -0.56 6.39 37.86
N VAL A 414 -0.29 6.23 36.56
CA VAL A 414 0.20 4.99 35.95
C VAL A 414 1.66 5.13 35.59
N SER A 415 2.41 4.05 35.78
CA SER A 415 3.81 3.96 35.40
C SER A 415 4.13 2.59 34.84
N TYR A 416 5.16 2.52 34.00
CA TYR A 416 5.61 1.27 33.42
C TYR A 416 7.07 0.99 33.75
N ARG A 417 7.42 -0.29 33.81
CA ARG A 417 8.80 -0.77 33.79
C ARG A 417 8.99 -1.71 32.62
N TYR A 418 9.99 -1.44 31.78
CA TYR A 418 10.33 -2.33 30.68
C TYR A 418 11.06 -3.57 31.19
N ASP A 419 10.65 -4.75 30.71
CA ASP A 419 11.29 -6.03 30.91
C ASP A 419 11.90 -6.47 29.58
N ASP A 420 13.23 -6.34 29.47
CA ASP A 420 13.99 -6.63 28.25
C ASP A 420 13.92 -8.11 27.85
N GLY A 421 13.94 -9.01 28.84
CA GLY A 421 13.90 -10.46 28.60
C GLY A 421 12.57 -10.93 27.99
N ARG A 422 11.48 -10.26 28.34
CA ARG A 422 10.14 -10.54 27.76
C ARG A 422 9.75 -9.57 26.64
N LYS A 423 10.48 -8.47 26.47
CA LYS A 423 10.12 -7.33 25.62
C LYS A 423 8.71 -6.80 25.90
N LEU A 424 8.37 -6.65 27.18
CA LEU A 424 7.05 -6.17 27.62
C LEU A 424 7.18 -5.07 28.66
N TYR A 425 6.17 -4.21 28.75
CA TYR A 425 6.03 -3.19 29.79
C TYR A 425 5.15 -3.70 30.93
N LEU A 426 5.72 -3.81 32.12
CA LEU A 426 5.02 -4.13 33.35
C LEU A 426 4.29 -2.90 33.88
N ARG A 427 2.96 -2.98 34.01
CA ARG A 427 2.12 -1.85 34.45
C ARG A 427 2.07 -1.74 35.97
N PHE A 428 2.17 -0.53 36.46
CA PHE A 428 1.95 -0.15 37.85
C PHE A 428 0.86 0.91 37.91
N ASP A 429 0.04 0.84 38.95
CA ASP A 429 -1.07 1.75 39.19
C ASP A 429 -0.96 2.31 40.61
N HIS A 430 -0.85 3.63 40.74
CA HIS A 430 -0.54 4.31 42.00
C HIS A 430 0.70 3.71 42.70
N GLY A 431 1.74 3.39 41.91
CA GLY A 431 3.01 2.83 42.39
C GLY A 431 2.96 1.32 42.75
N SER A 432 1.79 0.68 42.73
CA SER A 432 1.66 -0.75 43.02
C SER A 432 1.58 -1.59 41.73
N PRO A 433 2.14 -2.82 41.70
CA PRO A 433 1.96 -3.73 40.56
C PRO A 433 0.47 -3.89 40.21
N PHE A 434 0.11 -3.62 38.97
CA PHE A 434 -1.26 -3.80 38.50
C PHE A 434 -1.45 -5.26 38.06
N LEU A 435 -2.38 -5.99 38.70
CA LEU A 435 -2.54 -7.42 38.48
C LEU A 435 -3.80 -7.73 37.66
N ASP A 436 -3.75 -8.79 36.87
CA ASP A 436 -4.93 -9.43 36.30
C ASP A 436 -5.27 -10.71 37.08
N ALA A 437 -6.49 -10.79 37.61
CA ALA A 437 -6.92 -11.91 38.44
C ALA A 437 -6.97 -13.25 37.68
N ALA A 438 -7.16 -13.24 36.36
CA ALA A 438 -7.20 -14.45 35.54
C ALA A 438 -5.82 -15.10 35.46
N THR A 439 -4.77 -14.30 35.25
CA THR A 439 -3.38 -14.79 35.14
C THR A 439 -2.68 -14.88 36.48
N ARG A 440 -3.20 -14.17 37.51
CA ARG A 440 -2.57 -13.96 38.82
C ARG A 440 -1.20 -13.28 38.73
N GLY A 441 -0.87 -12.71 37.58
CA GLY A 441 0.38 -12.04 37.29
C GLY A 441 0.21 -10.52 37.20
N GLN A 442 1.33 -9.82 37.23
CA GLN A 442 1.35 -8.41 36.87
C GLN A 442 1.02 -8.25 35.39
N LEU A 443 0.13 -7.31 35.09
CA LEU A 443 -0.26 -6.99 33.73
C LEU A 443 0.97 -6.54 32.93
N ALA A 444 1.19 -7.20 31.80
CA ALA A 444 2.28 -6.94 30.88
C ALA A 444 1.73 -6.51 29.52
N VAL A 445 2.20 -5.38 29.03
CA VAL A 445 1.71 -4.71 27.82
C VAL A 445 2.80 -4.75 26.76
N LYS A 446 2.45 -5.02 25.50
CA LYS A 446 3.41 -5.00 24.40
C LYS A 446 3.74 -3.58 23.97
N THR A 447 2.69 -2.81 23.73
CA THR A 447 2.78 -1.44 23.23
C THR A 447 2.01 -0.50 24.16
N VAL A 448 2.68 0.52 24.70
CA VAL A 448 2.03 1.60 25.46
C VAL A 448 1.95 2.82 24.57
N VAL A 449 0.76 3.41 24.45
CA VAL A 449 0.54 4.64 23.67
C VAL A 449 0.04 5.73 24.61
N VAL A 450 0.65 6.91 24.53
CA VAL A 450 0.12 8.13 25.15
C VAL A 450 -0.44 9.00 24.03
N VAL A 451 -1.75 9.18 24.02
CA VAL A 451 -2.51 9.97 23.03
C VAL A 451 -2.89 11.29 23.66
N HIS A 452 -2.45 12.39 23.05
CA HIS A 452 -2.81 13.74 23.48
C HIS A 452 -4.01 14.23 22.68
N VAL A 453 -5.10 14.54 23.39
CA VAL A 453 -6.41 14.78 22.79
C VAL A 453 -7.02 16.07 23.36
N PRO A 454 -7.63 16.95 22.54
CA PRO A 454 -8.43 18.04 23.06
C PRO A 454 -9.58 17.50 23.89
N PHE A 455 -9.91 18.17 24.99
CA PHE A 455 -11.02 17.77 25.84
C PHE A 455 -11.86 18.98 26.24
N ARG A 456 -13.13 18.74 26.54
CA ARG A 456 -14.04 19.77 27.05
C ARG A 456 -15.03 19.17 28.04
N ASP A 457 -15.58 20.05 28.87
CA ASP A 457 -16.75 19.76 29.68
C ASP A 457 -17.95 19.43 28.78
N ALA A 458 -18.70 18.39 29.12
CA ALA A 458 -19.88 17.99 28.34
C ALA A 458 -21.10 18.89 28.62
N GLY A 459 -21.10 19.64 29.72
CA GLY A 459 -22.18 20.52 30.16
C GLY A 459 -23.15 19.89 31.15
N TRP A 460 -22.83 18.72 31.72
CA TRP A 460 -23.66 18.05 32.73
C TRP A 460 -22.84 17.30 33.78
N VAL A 461 -23.47 17.05 34.93
CA VAL A 461 -22.90 16.28 36.04
C VAL A 461 -22.89 14.79 35.70
N GLU A 462 -21.72 14.17 35.86
CA GLU A 462 -21.49 12.73 35.67
C GLU A 462 -21.77 11.94 36.95
N ASP A 463 -21.38 12.48 38.11
CA ASP A 463 -21.66 11.87 39.42
C ASP A 463 -22.27 12.90 40.38
N THR A 464 -23.53 12.69 40.73
CA THR A 464 -24.32 13.57 41.60
C THR A 464 -23.85 13.56 43.05
N ASN A 465 -23.09 12.56 43.50
CA ASN A 465 -22.61 12.48 44.89
C ASN A 465 -21.48 13.47 45.21
N GLY A 466 -20.83 14.05 44.19
CA GLY A 466 -19.77 15.03 44.40
C GLY A 466 -19.66 16.09 43.30
N GLY A 467 -20.57 16.10 42.32
CA GLY A 467 -20.64 17.12 41.29
C GLY A 467 -19.55 17.04 40.23
N ALA A 468 -18.88 15.90 40.02
CA ALA A 468 -17.95 15.74 38.90
C ALA A 468 -18.69 15.91 37.57
N HIS A 469 -18.14 16.71 36.66
CA HIS A 469 -18.69 16.92 35.34
C HIS A 469 -18.24 15.83 34.36
N SER A 470 -19.08 15.55 33.37
CA SER A 470 -18.73 14.63 32.29
C SER A 470 -17.75 15.29 31.32
N ILE A 471 -16.83 14.51 30.77
CA ILE A 471 -15.76 14.98 29.89
C ILE A 471 -15.91 14.38 28.50
N ILE A 472 -15.81 15.23 27.48
CA ILE A 472 -15.71 14.83 26.08
C ILE A 472 -14.24 14.92 25.67
N TYR A 473 -13.68 13.79 25.21
CA TYR A 473 -12.41 13.77 24.48
C TYR A 473 -12.71 13.85 22.97
N ASP A 474 -12.15 14.84 22.28
CA ASP A 474 -12.36 15.06 20.85
C ASP A 474 -11.54 14.07 20.02
N LEU A 475 -12.12 12.88 19.88
CA LEU A 475 -11.48 11.71 19.31
C LEU A 475 -11.70 11.53 17.79
N ALA A 476 -12.61 12.28 17.19
CA ALA A 476 -12.77 12.34 15.74
C ALA A 476 -11.81 13.40 15.18
N GLY A 477 -10.58 13.00 14.90
CA GLY A 477 -9.53 13.92 14.47
C GLY A 477 -8.14 13.29 14.50
N GLN A 478 -7.15 14.12 14.75
CA GLN A 478 -5.75 13.74 14.82
C GLN A 478 -5.00 14.57 15.87
N GLY A 479 -3.86 14.07 16.33
CA GLY A 479 -3.03 14.80 17.30
C GLY A 479 -1.72 14.07 17.62
N PRO A 480 -0.89 14.64 18.51
CA PRO A 480 0.38 14.02 18.86
C PRO A 480 0.19 12.78 19.72
N ALA A 481 1.02 11.76 19.48
CA ALA A 481 1.08 10.55 20.27
C ALA A 481 2.53 10.11 20.52
N GLU A 482 2.74 9.38 21.61
CA GLU A 482 3.99 8.72 21.95
C GLU A 482 3.75 7.22 22.04
N LEU A 483 4.51 6.46 21.25
CA LEU A 483 4.37 5.01 21.09
C LEU A 483 5.58 4.31 21.67
N TYR A 484 5.40 3.52 22.72
CA TYR A 484 6.43 2.78 23.41
C TYR A 484 6.28 1.29 23.14
N SER A 485 7.22 0.69 22.41
CA SER A 485 7.25 -0.74 22.09
C SER A 485 8.70 -1.24 22.16
N ASP A 486 8.94 -2.43 22.71
CA ASP A 486 10.28 -3.04 22.80
C ASP A 486 11.40 -2.15 23.37
N GLY A 487 11.09 -1.35 24.40
CA GLY A 487 12.07 -0.43 25.01
C GLY A 487 12.45 0.74 24.10
N ARG A 488 11.61 1.06 23.12
CA ARG A 488 11.80 2.12 22.14
C ARG A 488 10.60 3.04 22.08
N LEU A 489 10.84 4.29 21.69
CA LEU A 489 9.84 5.35 21.52
C LEU A 489 9.75 5.77 20.06
N ILE A 490 8.52 5.89 19.57
CA ILE A 490 8.16 6.54 18.32
C ILE A 490 7.34 7.79 18.67
N LYS A 491 7.76 8.95 18.18
CA LYS A 491 6.89 10.13 18.13
C LYS A 491 5.97 10.00 16.92
N ALA A 492 4.67 10.01 17.16
CA ALA A 492 3.68 9.73 16.15
C ALA A 492 2.59 10.80 16.11
N THR A 493 1.80 10.78 15.04
CA THR A 493 0.51 11.46 14.96
C THR A 493 -0.57 10.39 14.97
N TRP A 494 -1.49 10.44 15.94
CA TRP A 494 -2.68 9.59 15.95
C TRP A 494 -3.75 10.16 15.03
N HIS A 495 -4.57 9.30 14.49
CA HIS A 495 -5.72 9.62 13.64
C HIS A 495 -6.89 8.70 14.00
N MET A 496 -8.10 9.21 14.03
CA MET A 496 -9.30 8.40 14.18
C MET A 496 -10.53 9.14 13.66
N SER A 497 -11.46 8.42 13.05
CA SER A 497 -12.75 8.97 12.62
C SER A 497 -13.84 7.90 12.71
N GLN A 498 -15.09 8.27 12.43
CA GLN A 498 -16.16 7.28 12.35
C GLN A 498 -15.83 6.22 11.27
N GLY A 499 -15.94 4.94 11.63
CA GLY A 499 -15.61 3.80 10.76
C GLY A 499 -14.11 3.60 10.46
N VAL A 500 -13.23 4.43 11.02
CA VAL A 500 -11.77 4.29 10.90
C VAL A 500 -11.18 4.31 12.31
N PRO A 501 -10.76 3.16 12.85
CA PRO A 501 -10.22 3.08 14.20
C PRO A 501 -8.87 3.77 14.32
N ILE A 502 -8.37 3.86 15.56
CA ILE A 502 -7.19 4.67 15.85
C ILE A 502 -5.95 4.11 15.17
N TYR A 503 -5.30 4.92 14.35
CA TYR A 503 -4.02 4.56 13.75
C TYR A 503 -2.98 5.64 13.96
N PHE A 504 -1.73 5.28 13.68
CA PHE A 504 -0.58 6.13 13.95
C PHE A 504 0.25 6.31 12.68
N THR A 505 0.80 7.51 12.54
CA THR A 505 1.72 7.86 11.44
C THR A 505 3.00 8.47 11.99
N ASP A 506 4.12 8.23 11.31
CA ASP A 506 5.39 8.87 11.64
C ASP A 506 5.44 10.33 11.14
N ALA A 507 6.56 11.02 11.38
CA ALA A 507 6.74 12.42 10.96
C ALA A 507 6.69 12.62 9.43
N SER A 508 6.84 11.57 8.63
CA SER A 508 6.70 11.59 7.17
C SER A 508 5.29 11.26 6.69
N GLY A 509 4.36 10.98 7.62
CA GLY A 509 2.98 10.59 7.31
C GLY A 509 2.80 9.12 6.97
N ARG A 510 3.84 8.28 7.12
CA ARG A 510 3.75 6.85 6.87
C ARG A 510 3.07 6.15 8.03
N PHE A 511 2.21 5.18 7.71
CA PHE A 511 1.54 4.36 8.71
C PHE A 511 2.56 3.61 9.58
N ILE A 512 2.34 3.60 10.89
CA ILE A 512 3.13 2.84 11.85
C ILE A 512 2.38 1.55 12.15
N HIS A 513 2.98 0.44 11.74
CA HIS A 513 2.50 -0.88 12.11
C HIS A 513 2.92 -1.23 13.54
N LEU A 514 1.97 -1.59 14.39
CA LEU A 514 2.22 -1.88 15.81
C LEU A 514 2.63 -3.34 16.00
N ASN A 515 3.53 -3.62 16.96
CA ASN A 515 3.88 -4.99 17.30
C ASN A 515 2.69 -5.75 17.90
N ALA A 516 2.50 -7.00 17.48
CA ALA A 516 1.49 -7.90 18.00
C ALA A 516 1.60 -8.10 19.52
N GLY A 517 0.47 -7.95 20.22
CA GLY A 517 0.37 -8.00 21.67
C GLY A 517 -0.63 -6.99 22.23
N LEU A 518 -0.90 -7.09 23.53
CA LEU A 518 -1.77 -6.14 24.23
C LEU A 518 -1.25 -4.71 24.03
N THR A 519 -2.08 -3.87 23.41
CA THR A 519 -1.81 -2.44 23.22
C THR A 519 -2.61 -1.61 24.24
N TRP A 520 -1.91 -0.79 25.03
CA TRP A 520 -2.53 0.04 26.07
C TRP A 520 -2.44 1.51 25.69
N ILE A 521 -3.59 2.15 25.44
CA ILE A 521 -3.70 3.52 24.97
C ILE A 521 -4.23 4.40 26.10
N HIS A 522 -3.41 5.34 26.55
CA HIS A 522 -3.82 6.39 27.48
C HIS A 522 -4.31 7.61 26.71
N LEU A 523 -5.55 8.03 26.95
CA LEU A 523 -6.09 9.29 26.46
C LEU A 523 -5.82 10.38 27.49
N VAL A 524 -4.98 11.35 27.15
CA VAL A 524 -4.57 12.44 28.02
C VAL A 524 -5.08 13.76 27.44
N GLY A 525 -5.96 14.44 28.18
CA GLY A 525 -6.48 15.73 27.77
C GLY A 525 -5.38 16.79 27.68
N ASN A 526 -5.36 17.59 26.62
CA ASN A 526 -4.39 18.67 26.43
C ASN A 526 -4.49 19.70 27.58
N GLY A 527 -3.47 19.74 28.44
CA GLY A 527 -3.47 20.62 29.61
C GLY A 527 -4.43 20.20 30.72
N GLN A 528 -4.99 18.99 30.66
CA GLN A 528 -5.84 18.44 31.71
C GLN A 528 -5.02 18.24 32.98
N SER A 529 -5.53 18.78 34.08
CA SER A 529 -5.05 18.50 35.43
C SER A 529 -6.14 17.77 36.22
N HIS A 530 -5.71 17.14 37.32
CA HIS A 530 -6.60 16.54 38.31
C HIS A 530 -7.60 17.51 38.92
#